data_AF-A0AAD9CYC9-F1
#
_entry.id   AF-A0AAD9CYC9-F1
#
_cell.length_a   1.000
_cell.length_b   1.000
_cell.length_c   1.000
_cell.angle_alpha   90.00
_cell.angle_beta   90.00
_cell.angle_gamma   90.00
#
_symmetry.space_group_name_H-M   'P 1'
#
loop_
_entity.id
_entity.type
_entity.pdbx_description
1 polymer ?
#
loop_
_entity_poly.entity_id
_entity_poly.type
_entity_poly.pdbx_seq_one_letter_code
_entity_poly.pdbx_strand_id
1 'polypeptide(L)'
;MAATRARAHTTTPLTPTNPPSDIRLNSASDSDTVEMTTTLSKTEDNVIATPAGVVHVRPYRSSSNAQLKAVLSFTPRVSSLDRHNTKSQTDEFRGFFVLFWIGLALLFLRTSIESWEQNRTPLSWNFGRLITRDALVLALSDGIMMITSFLCVPFVKALQHRWISYYWTGAIIQHVFQTTYLFVAIWWGYHRQWYWVQAGFLVLHSLSMLMKMHSYMAHNGMLATVFFRLKQERQALAELVDSLPGGREAVLEEAAARRATLEAQEASTPVGTPGTVTPGADINPLSRAAAIYSSQSSPGATPEPELRRRSNPRPGNRRSKLATDALPKPDPNLPHGTSLEPAAVITPHDEKTPSALAWSSNERVALLARNVDAMEEELKSNGAKGLVWPQNVTYAHFLDYLCIPTLVYQLEYPRTDTMRPLVVLEKIVATFGTFSLIYLITEHYIMPYTPQPGDSLLKSFINLALPMMINYLLIFYIIFECVCTGFAELSYFADREFYQDWWNSTSWDQFSRKWNKPVHTFLLRHVYASTMYGLQLSKTSATFLTFLLSALCHELVMAVVTKKIRPYLFLMQMAQLPLIALGRVPAIKRNKTVGNIVFWLGLMLGFPFLAVCYLRY
;
A
#
# COMPACT_ATOMS: atom_id res chain seq x y z
N MET A 1 62.09 25.29 18.71
CA MET A 1 62.87 24.16 19.25
C MET A 1 62.01 22.92 19.15
N ALA A 2 62.47 21.72 18.76
CA ALA A 2 63.68 21.31 18.03
C ALA A 2 63.28 19.97 17.32
N ALA A 3 63.42 19.77 16.01
CA ALA A 3 64.60 19.78 15.13
C ALA A 3 65.42 18.47 15.16
N THR A 4 65.45 17.78 14.00
CA THR A 4 66.36 16.67 13.61
C THR A 4 66.27 15.36 14.43
N ARG A 5 66.51 14.17 13.86
CA ARG A 5 67.56 13.82 12.86
C ARG A 5 67.18 12.61 12.00
N ALA A 6 67.86 12.46 10.85
CA ALA A 6 67.70 11.33 9.93
C ALA A 6 69.06 10.67 9.57
N ARG A 7 69.04 9.37 9.25
CA ARG A 7 69.96 8.55 8.42
C ARG A 7 69.35 7.14 8.36
N ALA A 8 69.09 6.45 7.25
CA ALA A 8 69.59 6.49 5.86
C ALA A 8 70.95 5.83 5.63
N HIS A 9 70.90 4.62 5.06
CA HIS A 9 71.80 4.06 4.04
C HIS A 9 71.02 2.98 3.25
N THR A 10 71.27 2.60 1.99
CA THR A 10 71.84 3.17 0.74
C THR A 10 72.22 1.95 -0.11
N THR A 11 71.57 1.73 -1.27
CA THR A 11 72.21 1.11 -2.47
C THR A 11 71.33 1.24 -3.73
N THR A 12 71.83 1.99 -4.70
CA THR A 12 71.48 2.16 -6.13
C THR A 12 72.82 2.35 -6.89
N PRO A 13 72.95 2.60 -8.22
CA PRO A 13 72.00 2.77 -9.36
C PRO A 13 72.04 1.55 -10.32
N LEU A 14 71.90 1.49 -11.66
CA LEU A 14 71.98 2.36 -12.88
C LEU A 14 70.89 1.88 -13.90
N THR A 15 70.03 2.70 -14.53
CA THR A 15 70.16 3.69 -15.65
C THR A 15 70.53 3.11 -17.03
N PRO A 16 70.17 3.75 -18.18
CA PRO A 16 69.23 4.87 -18.44
C PRO A 16 68.02 4.36 -19.33
N THR A 17 67.26 5.05 -20.20
CA THR A 17 67.22 6.39 -20.85
C THR A 17 65.76 6.91 -21.01
N ASN A 18 65.59 8.09 -21.63
CA ASN A 18 64.38 8.74 -22.22
C ASN A 18 64.93 9.69 -23.34
N PRO A 19 64.24 10.72 -23.93
CA PRO A 19 62.83 11.19 -23.95
C PRO A 19 62.34 11.44 -25.43
N PRO A 20 61.45 12.40 -25.82
CA PRO A 20 60.40 13.21 -25.16
C PRO A 20 59.02 13.00 -25.89
N SER A 21 58.03 13.90 -26.13
CA SER A 21 57.69 15.31 -25.78
C SER A 21 56.18 15.58 -26.02
N ASP A 22 55.47 16.19 -25.04
CA ASP A 22 54.30 17.11 -25.15
C ASP A 22 53.02 16.65 -25.96
N ILE A 23 51.79 17.20 -25.84
CA ILE A 23 51.29 18.56 -25.51
C ILE A 23 49.88 18.49 -24.82
N ARG A 24 49.63 19.44 -23.88
CA ARG A 24 48.34 19.97 -23.32
C ARG A 24 47.48 19.17 -22.32
N LEU A 25 47.06 19.89 -21.27
CA LEU A 25 45.84 19.64 -20.48
C LEU A 25 44.59 20.13 -21.21
N ASN A 26 43.42 19.63 -20.79
CA ASN A 26 42.16 20.39 -20.79
C ASN A 26 41.26 19.88 -19.64
N SER A 27 40.35 20.72 -19.14
CA SER A 27 39.54 20.45 -17.94
C SER A 27 38.05 20.73 -18.14
N ALA A 28 37.17 19.75 -17.91
CA ALA A 28 35.75 19.92 -17.52
C ALA A 28 35.07 18.54 -17.25
N SER A 29 33.91 18.59 -16.58
CA SER A 29 32.70 17.70 -16.67
C SER A 29 32.82 16.34 -17.42
N ASP A 30 32.31 15.21 -16.90
CA ASP A 30 31.03 15.04 -16.17
C ASP A 30 31.05 13.92 -15.11
N SER A 31 30.00 13.86 -14.28
CA SER A 31 29.74 12.73 -13.36
C SER A 31 28.80 11.69 -14.00
N ASP A 32 29.27 10.45 -14.15
CA ASP A 32 28.49 9.32 -14.69
C ASP A 32 27.27 8.93 -13.82
N THR A 33 26.16 9.62 -14.04
CA THR A 33 24.85 9.21 -13.54
C THR A 33 24.31 8.07 -14.40
N VAL A 34 24.57 6.83 -13.97
CA VAL A 34 24.06 5.63 -14.67
C VAL A 34 22.53 5.62 -14.65
N GLU A 35 21.91 6.00 -15.78
CA GLU A 35 20.46 5.93 -15.94
C GLU A 35 19.96 4.49 -15.78
N MET A 36 19.23 4.23 -14.70
CA MET A 36 18.65 2.92 -14.41
C MET A 36 17.38 2.67 -15.27
N THR A 37 17.53 2.71 -16.59
CA THR A 37 16.49 2.48 -17.59
C THR A 37 16.30 0.98 -17.83
N THR A 38 16.05 0.22 -16.75
CA THR A 38 15.77 -1.22 -16.83
C THR A 38 14.40 -1.46 -17.46
N THR A 39 14.39 -1.83 -18.74
CA THR A 39 13.23 -2.32 -19.47
C THR A 39 12.82 -3.71 -18.97
N LEU A 40 12.18 -3.75 -17.79
CA LEU A 40 11.69 -4.97 -17.12
C LEU A 40 11.04 -5.93 -18.13
N SER A 41 11.73 -7.04 -18.41
CA SER A 41 11.23 -8.03 -19.36
C SER A 41 10.05 -8.76 -18.72
N LYS A 42 8.98 -8.97 -19.50
CA LYS A 42 7.68 -9.43 -18.98
C LYS A 42 7.63 -10.93 -18.64
N THR A 43 8.79 -11.60 -18.59
CA THR A 43 8.86 -13.07 -18.69
C THR A 43 10.07 -13.70 -17.99
N GLU A 44 10.96 -12.91 -17.38
CA GLU A 44 12.21 -13.38 -16.79
C GLU A 44 12.35 -12.97 -15.32
N ASP A 45 13.15 -13.72 -14.57
CA ASP A 45 13.55 -13.36 -13.21
C ASP A 45 14.43 -12.12 -13.29
N ASN A 46 13.91 -10.96 -12.90
CA ASN A 46 14.68 -9.71 -12.93
C ASN A 46 15.59 -9.67 -11.70
N VAL A 47 16.88 -9.90 -11.93
CA VAL A 47 17.90 -10.02 -10.88
C VAL A 47 18.48 -8.63 -10.57
N ILE A 48 18.12 -8.06 -9.42
CA ILE A 48 18.65 -6.78 -8.96
C ILE A 48 19.80 -7.07 -7.98
N ALA A 49 21.03 -6.83 -8.44
CA ALA A 49 22.19 -6.85 -7.56
C ALA A 49 22.19 -5.61 -6.65
N THR A 50 22.36 -5.81 -5.35
CA THR A 50 22.51 -4.75 -4.35
C THR A 50 23.77 -4.99 -3.52
N PRO A 51 24.36 -3.98 -2.85
CA PRO A 51 25.57 -4.17 -2.04
C PRO A 51 25.43 -5.18 -0.90
N ALA A 52 24.20 -5.53 -0.50
CA ALA A 52 23.91 -6.51 0.56
C ALA A 52 23.43 -7.88 0.03
N GLY A 53 23.34 -8.08 -1.29
CA GLY A 53 22.92 -9.36 -1.88
C GLY A 53 22.09 -9.25 -3.15
N VAL A 54 21.62 -10.40 -3.63
CA VAL A 54 20.95 -10.56 -4.92
C VAL A 54 19.43 -10.68 -4.72
N VAL A 55 18.67 -9.69 -5.21
CA VAL A 55 17.20 -9.69 -5.11
C VAL A 55 16.60 -10.25 -6.41
N HIS A 56 16.01 -11.44 -6.33
CA HIS A 56 15.32 -12.08 -7.45
C HIS A 56 13.85 -11.65 -7.52
N VAL A 57 13.49 -10.81 -8.49
CA VAL A 57 12.11 -10.34 -8.68
C VAL A 57 11.39 -11.20 -9.72
N ARG A 58 10.42 -12.01 -9.28
CA ARG A 58 9.57 -12.86 -10.13
C ARG A 58 8.19 -12.25 -10.39
N PRO A 59 7.83 -11.90 -11.65
CA PRO A 59 6.49 -11.42 -11.99
C PRO A 59 5.49 -12.59 -12.12
N TYR A 60 4.93 -13.06 -11.00
CA TYR A 60 3.80 -14.01 -11.02
C TYR A 60 2.50 -13.34 -11.49
N ARG A 61 1.66 -14.07 -12.24
CA ARG A 61 0.46 -13.52 -12.88
C ARG A 61 -0.74 -14.47 -12.83
N SER A 62 -1.55 -14.35 -11.77
CA SER A 62 -2.93 -14.89 -11.78
C SER A 62 -3.83 -14.10 -12.75
N SER A 63 -4.80 -14.78 -13.36
CA SER A 63 -5.75 -14.16 -14.30
C SER A 63 -6.72 -13.21 -13.61
N SER A 64 -7.19 -12.18 -14.32
CA SER A 64 -8.14 -11.15 -13.88
C SER A 64 -7.72 -10.27 -12.69
N ASN A 65 -7.40 -10.84 -11.52
CA ASN A 65 -7.44 -10.15 -10.23
C ASN A 65 -6.06 -9.84 -9.59
N ALA A 66 -4.95 -10.38 -10.14
CA ALA A 66 -3.63 -10.33 -9.50
C ALA A 66 -3.11 -8.92 -9.11
N GLN A 67 -3.47 -7.88 -9.87
CA GLN A 67 -3.01 -6.51 -9.58
C GLN A 67 -3.67 -5.90 -8.34
N LEU A 68 -4.95 -6.22 -8.08
CA LEU A 68 -5.61 -5.84 -6.82
C LEU A 68 -5.06 -6.68 -5.66
N LYS A 69 -4.82 -7.98 -5.89
CA LYS A 69 -4.23 -8.87 -4.88
C LYS A 69 -2.84 -8.43 -4.41
N ALA A 70 -1.97 -7.99 -5.34
CA ALA A 70 -0.62 -7.50 -5.01
C ALA A 70 -0.58 -6.14 -4.28
N VAL A 71 -1.68 -5.38 -4.22
CA VAL A 71 -1.74 -4.04 -3.59
C VAL A 71 -2.25 -4.09 -2.14
N LEU A 72 -2.94 -5.16 -1.74
CA LEU A 72 -3.60 -5.24 -0.42
C LEU A 72 -2.87 -6.13 0.61
N SER A 73 -1.78 -6.80 0.23
CA SER A 73 -0.95 -7.58 1.14
C SER A 73 -0.23 -6.67 2.15
N PHE A 74 -0.56 -6.85 3.44
CA PHE A 74 0.16 -6.22 4.55
C PHE A 74 1.46 -6.99 4.82
N THR A 75 2.58 -6.28 4.93
CA THR A 75 3.91 -6.90 5.11
C THR A 75 4.76 -6.06 6.08
N PRO A 76 5.71 -6.66 6.81
CA PRO A 76 6.61 -5.90 7.69
C PRO A 76 7.35 -4.79 6.93
N ARG A 77 7.11 -3.54 7.29
CA ARG A 77 7.65 -2.33 6.63
C ARG A 77 7.87 -1.22 7.63
N VAL A 78 8.99 -0.52 7.49
CA VAL A 78 9.27 0.75 8.20
C VAL A 78 8.68 1.94 7.43
N SER A 79 8.35 3.01 8.14
CA SER A 79 7.81 4.22 7.50
C SER A 79 8.89 4.99 6.71
N SER A 80 8.47 5.84 5.78
CA SER A 80 9.38 6.56 4.87
C SER A 80 10.23 7.64 5.55
N LEU A 81 9.82 8.14 6.72
CA LEU A 81 10.56 9.11 7.55
C LEU A 81 11.02 8.52 8.90
N ASP A 82 10.97 7.19 9.06
CA ASP A 82 11.50 6.51 10.25
C ASP A 82 13.03 6.65 10.29
N ARG A 83 13.58 7.09 11.43
CA ARG A 83 15.03 7.17 11.70
C ARG A 83 15.79 5.86 11.41
N HIS A 84 15.12 4.71 11.47
CA HIS A 84 15.70 3.39 11.22
C HIS A 84 15.57 2.94 9.75
N ASN A 85 14.92 3.71 8.88
CA ASN A 85 14.79 3.37 7.47
C ASN A 85 16.12 3.64 6.74
N THR A 86 16.84 2.56 6.40
CA THR A 86 18.14 2.63 5.71
C THR A 86 18.09 3.44 4.42
N LYS A 87 17.02 3.32 3.63
CA LYS A 87 16.82 4.09 2.39
C LYS A 87 16.70 5.59 2.65
N SER A 88 16.09 6.00 3.77
CA SER A 88 16.01 7.40 4.20
C SER A 88 17.34 7.91 4.76
N GLN A 89 18.10 7.07 5.46
CA GLN A 89 19.44 7.44 5.95
C GLN A 89 20.43 7.70 4.81
N THR A 90 20.28 7.02 3.67
CA THR A 90 21.08 7.21 2.44
C THR A 90 20.56 8.31 1.50
N ASP A 91 19.49 9.03 1.85
CA ASP A 91 18.92 10.09 1.01
C ASP A 91 19.74 11.38 1.12
N GLU A 92 20.17 11.93 -0.02
CA GLU A 92 20.91 13.19 -0.13
C GLU A 92 20.14 14.37 0.47
N PHE A 93 18.80 14.34 0.39
CA PHE A 93 17.93 15.39 0.93
C PHE A 93 17.75 15.34 2.45
N ARG A 94 18.34 14.36 3.16
CA ARG A 94 18.32 14.27 4.62
C ARG A 94 18.81 15.56 5.31
N GLY A 95 19.78 16.25 4.71
CA GLY A 95 20.27 17.55 5.20
C GLY A 95 19.19 18.64 5.19
N PHE A 96 18.40 18.73 4.12
CA PHE A 96 17.29 19.68 4.02
C PHE A 96 16.14 19.35 4.98
N PHE A 97 15.85 18.07 5.21
CA PHE A 97 14.86 17.64 6.21
C PHE A 97 15.26 18.06 7.63
N VAL A 98 16.54 17.89 8.00
CA VAL A 98 17.05 18.36 9.30
C VAL A 98 17.02 19.89 9.40
N LEU A 99 17.43 20.60 8.33
CA LEU A 99 17.38 22.07 8.27
C LEU A 99 15.95 22.61 8.41
N PHE A 100 14.95 21.96 7.83
CA PHE A 100 13.53 22.31 7.97
C PHE A 100 13.08 22.27 9.44
N TRP A 101 13.41 21.19 10.17
CA TRP A 101 13.06 21.08 11.59
C TRP A 101 13.83 22.06 12.49
N ILE A 102 15.10 22.35 12.19
CA ILE A 102 15.86 23.40 12.88
C ILE A 102 15.22 24.78 12.62
N GLY A 103 14.83 25.07 11.38
CA GLY A 103 14.13 26.31 11.01
C GLY A 103 12.80 26.48 11.74
N LEU A 104 12.01 25.42 11.86
CA LEU A 104 10.76 25.43 12.65
C LEU A 104 11.02 25.60 14.15
N ALA A 105 12.05 24.96 14.71
CA ALA A 105 12.42 25.13 16.12
C ALA A 105 12.88 26.57 16.42
N LEU A 106 13.63 27.19 15.51
CA LEU A 106 14.03 28.60 15.61
C LEU A 106 12.84 29.56 15.45
N LEU A 107 11.90 29.27 14.53
CA LEU A 107 10.66 30.02 14.37
C LEU A 107 9.79 29.95 15.65
N PHE A 108 9.66 28.76 16.22
CA PHE A 108 8.94 28.53 17.48
C PHE A 108 9.59 29.32 18.63
N LEU A 109 10.91 29.21 18.80
CA LEU A 109 11.65 29.91 19.85
C LEU A 109 11.52 31.43 19.70
N ARG A 110 11.75 31.98 18.51
CA ARG A 110 11.60 33.41 18.21
C ARG A 110 10.20 33.90 18.57
N THR A 111 9.17 33.27 18.04
CA THR A 111 7.78 33.72 18.23
C THR A 111 7.32 33.52 19.67
N SER A 112 7.84 32.51 20.39
CA SER A 112 7.58 32.34 21.83
C SER A 112 8.23 33.44 22.67
N ILE A 113 9.41 33.95 22.28
CA ILE A 113 10.06 35.10 22.90
C ILE A 113 9.24 36.37 22.61
N GLU A 114 8.86 36.62 21.36
CA GLU A 114 8.03 37.78 20.97
C GLU A 114 6.67 37.78 21.71
N SER A 115 6.03 36.62 21.85
CA SER A 115 4.77 36.47 22.61
C SER A 115 4.99 36.62 24.12
N TRP A 116 6.13 36.18 24.67
CA TRP A 116 6.50 36.40 26.07
C TRP A 116 6.75 37.89 26.37
N GLU A 117 7.44 38.62 25.49
CA GLU A 117 7.70 40.05 25.66
C GLU A 117 6.41 40.87 25.64
N GLN A 118 5.49 40.56 24.72
CA GLN A 118 4.22 41.26 24.55
C GLN A 118 3.16 40.86 25.60
N ASN A 119 2.95 39.56 25.82
CA ASN A 119 1.81 39.02 26.58
C ASN A 119 2.19 38.39 27.93
N ARG A 120 3.48 38.26 28.25
CA ARG A 120 4.00 37.51 29.41
C ARG A 120 3.56 36.04 29.47
N THR A 121 3.23 35.47 28.31
CA THR A 121 2.92 34.06 28.11
C THR A 121 3.64 33.57 26.85
N PRO A 122 4.36 32.44 26.85
CA PRO A 122 5.10 31.97 25.68
C PRO A 122 4.18 31.45 24.56
N LEU A 123 2.94 31.13 24.91
CA LEU A 123 1.85 30.74 24.02
C LEU A 123 0.56 31.29 24.64
N SER A 124 -0.31 31.94 23.86
CA SER A 124 -1.60 32.41 24.42
C SER A 124 -2.49 31.21 24.74
N TRP A 125 -3.47 31.36 25.63
CA TRP A 125 -4.49 30.32 25.91
C TRP A 125 -5.82 30.57 25.18
N ASN A 126 -5.83 31.35 24.09
CA ASN A 126 -7.06 31.75 23.40
C ASN A 126 -7.58 30.65 22.47
N PHE A 127 -6.74 30.15 21.56
CA PHE A 127 -7.09 29.01 20.70
C PHE A 127 -7.17 27.70 21.53
N GLY A 128 -6.39 27.58 22.61
CA GLY A 128 -6.48 26.46 23.56
C GLY A 128 -7.84 26.35 24.25
N ARG A 129 -8.43 27.49 24.64
CA ARG A 129 -9.83 27.54 25.14
C ARG A 129 -10.86 27.13 24.10
N LEU A 130 -10.65 27.45 22.81
CA LEU A 130 -11.55 27.04 21.73
C LEU A 130 -11.61 25.51 21.57
N ILE A 131 -10.47 24.82 21.76
CA ILE A 131 -10.36 23.36 21.70
C ILE A 131 -10.93 22.69 22.96
N THR A 132 -10.61 23.21 24.14
CA THR A 132 -10.86 22.51 25.42
C THR A 132 -12.27 22.69 26.00
N ARG A 133 -13.02 23.70 25.58
CA ARG A 133 -14.29 24.15 26.22
C ARG A 133 -15.34 23.06 26.49
N ASP A 134 -15.51 22.10 25.60
CA ASP A 134 -16.47 20.99 25.72
C ASP A 134 -15.81 19.59 25.78
N ALA A 135 -14.49 19.52 26.06
CA ALA A 135 -13.69 18.31 25.88
C ALA A 135 -14.21 17.07 26.62
N LEU A 136 -14.77 17.22 27.83
CA LEU A 136 -15.37 16.11 28.58
C LEU A 136 -16.64 15.56 27.92
N VAL A 137 -17.50 16.44 27.39
CA VAL A 137 -18.73 16.04 26.70
C VAL A 137 -18.38 15.41 25.35
N LEU A 138 -17.35 15.92 24.66
CA LEU A 138 -16.80 15.31 23.46
C LEU A 138 -16.30 13.89 23.74
N ALA A 139 -15.44 13.71 24.74
CA ALA A 139 -14.88 12.41 25.09
C ALA A 139 -15.95 11.38 25.51
N LEU A 140 -16.98 11.81 26.26
CA LEU A 140 -18.11 10.94 26.61
C LEU A 140 -18.94 10.56 25.37
N SER A 141 -19.23 11.53 24.49
CA SER A 141 -19.98 11.28 23.25
C SER A 141 -19.23 10.31 22.34
N ASP A 142 -17.93 10.55 22.17
CA ASP A 142 -17.05 9.73 21.34
C ASP A 142 -16.89 8.32 21.92
N GLY A 143 -16.77 8.19 23.25
CA GLY A 143 -16.80 6.90 23.95
C GLY A 143 -18.09 6.12 23.72
N ILE A 144 -19.26 6.78 23.73
CA ILE A 144 -20.55 6.15 23.42
C ILE A 144 -20.60 5.68 21.95
N MET A 145 -20.12 6.48 21.00
CA MET A 145 -20.02 6.07 19.59
C MET A 145 -19.06 4.88 19.41
N MET A 146 -17.88 4.93 20.05
CA MET A 146 -16.89 3.84 20.06
C MET A 146 -17.49 2.55 20.64
N ILE A 147 -18.18 2.60 21.78
CA ILE A 147 -18.90 1.46 22.37
C ILE A 147 -19.98 0.93 21.41
N THR A 148 -20.72 1.82 20.74
CA THR A 148 -21.74 1.45 19.75
C THR A 148 -21.13 0.66 18.57
N SER A 149 -19.87 0.91 18.21
CA SER A 149 -19.20 0.16 17.13
C SER A 149 -19.06 -1.34 17.41
N PHE A 150 -19.01 -1.75 18.69
CA PHE A 150 -18.93 -3.16 19.08
C PHE A 150 -20.18 -3.97 18.76
N LEU A 151 -21.30 -3.33 18.38
CA LEU A 151 -22.50 -4.01 17.85
C LEU A 151 -22.23 -4.77 16.52
N CYS A 152 -21.11 -4.49 15.84
CA CYS A 152 -20.64 -5.30 14.72
C CYS A 152 -20.31 -6.75 15.12
N VAL A 153 -19.90 -7.01 16.36
CA VAL A 153 -19.56 -8.36 16.85
C VAL A 153 -20.80 -9.25 17.00
N PRO A 154 -21.88 -8.88 17.73
CA PRO A 154 -23.10 -9.69 17.77
C PRO A 154 -23.78 -9.81 16.40
N PHE A 155 -23.67 -8.81 15.51
CA PHE A 155 -24.09 -8.95 14.11
C PHE A 155 -23.35 -10.08 13.40
N VAL A 156 -22.02 -10.14 13.48
CA VAL A 156 -21.25 -11.25 12.90
C VAL A 156 -21.53 -12.58 13.59
N LYS A 157 -21.82 -12.61 14.90
CA LYS A 157 -22.30 -13.83 15.58
C LYS A 157 -23.66 -14.31 15.07
N ALA A 158 -24.59 -13.41 14.76
CA ALA A 158 -25.86 -13.79 14.14
C ALA A 158 -25.66 -14.42 12.74
N LEU A 159 -24.67 -13.95 11.98
CA LEU A 159 -24.24 -14.61 10.73
C LEU A 159 -23.61 -15.99 11.02
N GLN A 160 -22.72 -16.09 12.02
CA GLN A 160 -22.07 -17.35 12.44
C GLN A 160 -23.08 -18.44 12.87
N HIS A 161 -24.18 -18.05 13.53
CA HIS A 161 -25.25 -18.98 13.91
C HIS A 161 -26.32 -19.17 12.83
N ARG A 162 -26.11 -18.63 11.61
CA ARG A 162 -27.04 -18.70 10.46
C ARG A 162 -28.42 -18.08 10.73
N TRP A 163 -28.54 -17.16 11.69
CA TRP A 163 -29.80 -16.47 12.00
C TRP A 163 -30.19 -15.46 10.89
N ILE A 164 -29.20 -14.96 10.15
CA ILE A 164 -29.35 -13.97 9.07
C ILE A 164 -28.46 -14.41 7.91
N SER A 165 -28.93 -14.30 6.65
CA SER A 165 -28.05 -14.43 5.47
C SER A 165 -27.38 -13.08 5.18
N TYR A 166 -26.07 -13.10 4.90
CA TYR A 166 -25.33 -11.85 4.67
C TYR A 166 -25.86 -11.09 3.45
N TYR A 167 -26.05 -11.77 2.32
CA TYR A 167 -26.84 -11.25 1.19
C TYR A 167 -28.30 -11.74 1.27
N TRP A 168 -29.32 -10.92 1.02
CA TRP A 168 -29.31 -9.45 0.96
C TRP A 168 -29.53 -8.81 2.35
N THR A 169 -30.13 -9.55 3.29
CA THR A 169 -30.65 -9.04 4.57
C THR A 169 -29.54 -8.45 5.46
N GLY A 170 -28.43 -9.17 5.63
CA GLY A 170 -27.29 -8.68 6.42
C GLY A 170 -26.69 -7.38 5.86
N ALA A 171 -26.54 -7.27 4.54
CA ALA A 171 -26.04 -6.07 3.88
C ALA A 171 -26.97 -4.86 4.09
N ILE A 172 -28.29 -5.04 4.01
CA ILE A 172 -29.27 -3.98 4.31
C ILE A 172 -29.14 -3.53 5.77
N ILE A 173 -29.11 -4.47 6.73
CA ILE A 173 -28.94 -4.17 8.17
C ILE A 173 -27.63 -3.41 8.42
N GLN A 174 -26.52 -3.87 7.81
CA GLN A 174 -25.22 -3.22 7.87
C GLN A 174 -25.28 -1.75 7.38
N HIS A 175 -25.88 -1.50 6.22
CA HIS A 175 -25.94 -0.16 5.64
C HIS A 175 -26.90 0.77 6.38
N VAL A 176 -28.03 0.27 6.89
CA VAL A 176 -28.93 1.03 7.76
C VAL A 176 -28.20 1.43 9.05
N PHE A 177 -27.56 0.48 9.74
CA PHE A 177 -26.80 0.74 10.96
C PHE A 177 -25.67 1.78 10.75
N GLN A 178 -24.89 1.64 9.68
CA GLN A 178 -23.83 2.60 9.33
C GLN A 178 -24.38 4.01 9.02
N THR A 179 -25.50 4.09 8.33
CA THR A 179 -26.15 5.37 7.99
C THR A 179 -26.69 6.06 9.25
N THR A 180 -27.39 5.31 10.12
CA THR A 180 -27.88 5.81 11.41
C THR A 180 -26.73 6.24 12.32
N TYR A 181 -25.64 5.47 12.40
CA TYR A 181 -24.46 5.82 13.19
C TYR A 181 -23.86 7.17 12.78
N LEU A 182 -23.60 7.37 11.48
CA LEU A 182 -23.04 8.63 10.98
C LEU A 182 -24.03 9.80 11.12
N PHE A 183 -25.32 9.56 10.86
CA PHE A 183 -26.37 10.56 11.04
C PHE A 183 -26.46 11.04 12.49
N VAL A 184 -26.46 10.12 13.47
CA VAL A 184 -26.52 10.45 14.90
C VAL A 184 -25.30 11.28 15.33
N ALA A 185 -24.08 10.94 14.87
CA ALA A 185 -22.89 11.71 15.16
C ALA A 185 -22.98 13.18 14.66
N ILE A 186 -23.44 13.36 13.41
CA ILE A 186 -23.59 14.68 12.78
C ILE A 186 -24.71 15.47 13.45
N TRP A 187 -25.88 14.85 13.66
CA TRP A 187 -27.02 15.45 14.33
C TRP A 187 -26.68 15.90 15.75
N TRP A 188 -25.96 15.07 16.51
CA TRP A 188 -25.51 15.40 17.86
C TRP A 188 -24.52 16.56 17.86
N GLY A 189 -23.49 16.54 17.02
CA GLY A 189 -22.52 17.63 16.89
C GLY A 189 -23.17 18.98 16.51
N TYR A 190 -24.19 18.94 15.63
CA TYR A 190 -24.99 20.12 15.29
C TYR A 190 -25.87 20.59 16.46
N HIS A 191 -26.63 19.69 17.08
CA HIS A 191 -27.54 20.00 18.19
C HIS A 191 -26.81 20.52 19.43
N ARG A 192 -25.63 19.97 19.76
CA ARG A 192 -24.73 20.46 20.81
C ARG A 192 -24.08 21.82 20.49
N GLN A 193 -24.26 22.33 19.27
CA GLN A 193 -23.71 23.59 18.78
C GLN A 193 -22.20 23.78 18.93
N TRP A 194 -21.45 22.68 19.01
CA TRP A 194 -19.99 22.68 19.17
C TRP A 194 -19.25 23.54 18.14
N TYR A 195 -18.03 23.92 18.50
CA TYR A 195 -17.10 24.61 17.60
C TYR A 195 -16.53 23.63 16.58
N TRP A 196 -15.92 24.21 15.54
CA TRP A 196 -15.41 23.51 14.37
C TRP A 196 -14.42 22.38 14.70
N VAL A 197 -13.66 22.50 15.80
CA VAL A 197 -12.70 21.48 16.26
C VAL A 197 -13.41 20.23 16.79
N GLN A 198 -14.34 20.36 17.73
CA GLN A 198 -15.01 19.21 18.35
C GLN A 198 -15.98 18.54 17.37
N ALA A 199 -16.70 19.35 16.58
CA ALA A 199 -17.57 18.84 15.52
C ALA A 199 -16.77 18.12 14.42
N GLY A 200 -15.63 18.69 14.00
CA GLY A 200 -14.70 18.05 13.06
C GLY A 200 -14.10 16.75 13.59
N PHE A 201 -13.67 16.73 14.85
CA PHE A 201 -13.16 15.52 15.51
C PHE A 201 -14.21 14.40 15.52
N LEU A 202 -15.42 14.66 16.03
CA LEU A 202 -16.44 13.61 16.14
C LEU A 202 -16.81 13.04 14.77
N VAL A 203 -16.94 13.87 13.73
CA VAL A 203 -17.27 13.39 12.38
C VAL A 203 -16.11 12.63 11.73
N LEU A 204 -14.87 13.13 11.83
CA LEU A 204 -13.69 12.42 11.30
C LEU A 204 -13.49 11.07 11.98
N HIS A 205 -13.64 11.00 13.30
CA HIS A 205 -13.54 9.75 14.05
C HIS A 205 -14.72 8.82 13.74
N SER A 206 -15.94 9.34 13.62
CA SER A 206 -17.12 8.56 13.21
C SER A 206 -16.99 7.99 11.80
N LEU A 207 -16.39 8.73 10.85
CA LEU A 207 -16.07 8.23 9.51
C LEU A 207 -14.99 7.14 9.54
N SER A 208 -13.95 7.31 10.37
CA SER A 208 -12.91 6.28 10.60
C SER A 208 -13.53 4.99 11.15
N MET A 209 -14.37 5.09 12.18
CA MET A 209 -15.09 3.96 12.75
C MET A 209 -16.08 3.34 11.76
N LEU A 210 -16.79 4.14 10.95
CA LEU A 210 -17.68 3.62 9.91
C LEU A 210 -16.92 2.78 8.88
N MET A 211 -15.75 3.24 8.42
CA MET A 211 -14.89 2.46 7.52
C MET A 211 -14.41 1.16 8.19
N LYS A 212 -13.99 1.19 9.47
CA LYS A 212 -13.62 -0.03 10.21
C LYS A 212 -14.78 -1.02 10.36
N MET A 213 -15.94 -0.54 10.82
CA MET A 213 -17.17 -1.32 10.96
C MET A 213 -17.58 -1.95 9.62
N HIS A 214 -17.50 -1.18 8.53
CA HIS A 214 -17.78 -1.68 7.19
C HIS A 214 -16.82 -2.78 6.76
N SER A 215 -15.52 -2.58 6.93
CA SER A 215 -14.56 -3.61 6.53
C SER A 215 -14.66 -4.88 7.39
N TYR A 216 -14.97 -4.76 8.68
CA TYR A 216 -15.14 -5.92 9.57
C TYR A 216 -16.39 -6.72 9.20
N MET A 217 -17.56 -6.07 9.09
CA MET A 217 -18.81 -6.77 8.79
C MET A 217 -18.80 -7.34 7.36
N ALA A 218 -18.32 -6.59 6.37
CA ALA A 218 -18.29 -7.06 4.99
C ALA A 218 -17.34 -8.24 4.76
N HIS A 219 -16.18 -8.27 5.43
CA HIS A 219 -15.24 -9.39 5.30
C HIS A 219 -15.76 -10.64 6.04
N ASN A 220 -16.28 -10.50 7.26
CA ASN A 220 -16.84 -11.64 8.01
C ASN A 220 -18.14 -12.18 7.40
N GLY A 221 -18.98 -11.34 6.80
CA GLY A 221 -20.20 -11.79 6.12
C GLY A 221 -19.92 -12.60 4.86
N MET A 222 -18.84 -12.27 4.14
CA MET A 222 -18.31 -13.12 3.07
C MET A 222 -17.82 -14.46 3.63
N LEU A 223 -16.96 -14.46 4.66
CA LEU A 223 -16.44 -15.68 5.27
C LEU A 223 -17.55 -16.60 5.81
N ALA A 224 -18.61 -16.04 6.40
CA ALA A 224 -19.79 -16.81 6.79
C ALA A 224 -20.47 -17.49 5.60
N THR A 225 -20.55 -16.81 4.45
CA THR A 225 -21.10 -17.35 3.20
C THR A 225 -20.23 -18.49 2.67
N VAL A 226 -18.90 -18.34 2.67
CA VAL A 226 -17.95 -19.41 2.31
C VAL A 226 -18.08 -20.60 3.26
N PHE A 227 -18.16 -20.37 4.56
CA PHE A 227 -18.24 -21.42 5.59
C PHE A 227 -19.52 -22.29 5.45
N PHE A 228 -20.68 -21.68 5.21
CA PHE A 228 -21.90 -22.46 4.98
C PHE A 228 -21.87 -23.20 3.64
N ARG A 229 -21.27 -22.63 2.59
CA ARG A 229 -21.09 -23.35 1.32
C ARG A 229 -20.11 -24.51 1.47
N LEU A 230 -18.98 -24.32 2.17
CA LEU A 230 -18.04 -25.38 2.52
C LEU A 230 -18.73 -26.52 3.28
N LYS A 231 -19.62 -26.20 4.22
CA LYS A 231 -20.40 -27.22 4.93
C LYS A 231 -21.31 -28.00 3.96
N GLN A 232 -21.96 -27.34 3.01
CA GLN A 232 -22.78 -28.01 1.99
C GLN A 232 -21.96 -28.90 1.05
N GLU A 233 -20.87 -28.39 0.48
CA GLU A 233 -20.02 -29.18 -0.43
C GLU A 233 -19.34 -30.37 0.29
N ARG A 234 -18.92 -30.20 1.55
CA ARG A 234 -18.41 -31.31 2.38
C ARG A 234 -19.47 -32.39 2.66
N GLN A 235 -20.74 -32.01 2.83
CA GLN A 235 -21.83 -32.98 2.99
C GLN A 235 -22.12 -33.70 1.67
N ALA A 236 -22.24 -32.97 0.56
CA ALA A 236 -22.42 -33.57 -0.78
C ALA A 236 -21.24 -34.49 -1.19
N LEU A 237 -20.01 -34.13 -0.83
CA LEU A 237 -18.82 -34.96 -1.04
C LEU A 237 -18.87 -36.25 -0.21
N ALA A 238 -19.30 -36.18 1.06
CA ALA A 238 -19.45 -37.36 1.90
C ALA A 238 -20.55 -38.28 1.36
N GLU A 239 -21.74 -37.74 1.11
CA GLU A 239 -22.88 -38.49 0.54
C GLU A 239 -22.54 -39.14 -0.81
N LEU A 240 -21.79 -38.45 -1.67
CA LEU A 240 -21.31 -39.00 -2.94
C LEU A 240 -20.29 -40.13 -2.74
N VAL A 241 -19.32 -39.97 -1.84
CA VAL A 241 -18.31 -41.00 -1.55
C VAL A 241 -18.92 -42.24 -0.89
N ASP A 242 -19.87 -42.06 0.02
CA ASP A 242 -20.57 -43.16 0.69
C ASP A 242 -21.54 -43.89 -0.27
N SER A 243 -21.95 -43.26 -1.37
CA SER A 243 -22.76 -43.88 -2.43
C SER A 243 -21.98 -44.75 -3.42
N LEU A 244 -20.64 -44.73 -3.39
CA LEU A 244 -19.81 -45.45 -4.35
C LEU A 244 -19.50 -46.90 -3.89
N PRO A 245 -19.45 -47.88 -4.81
CA PRO A 245 -19.14 -49.27 -4.46
C PRO A 245 -17.70 -49.38 -3.92
N GLY A 246 -17.56 -50.03 -2.76
CA GLY A 246 -16.30 -50.08 -2.00
C GLY A 246 -16.14 -48.98 -0.95
N GLY A 247 -17.02 -47.97 -0.96
CA GLY A 247 -17.07 -46.91 0.05
C GLY A 247 -15.79 -46.05 0.10
N ARG A 248 -15.65 -45.33 1.22
CA ARG A 248 -14.63 -44.28 1.38
C ARG A 248 -13.18 -44.78 1.27
N GLU A 249 -12.90 -46.00 1.72
CA GLU A 249 -11.53 -46.54 1.73
C GLU A 249 -11.07 -46.90 0.31
N ALA A 250 -11.89 -47.61 -0.47
CA ALA A 250 -11.58 -47.93 -1.86
C ALA A 250 -11.36 -46.67 -2.74
N VAL A 251 -12.17 -45.62 -2.54
CA VAL A 251 -12.01 -44.34 -3.26
C VAL A 251 -10.71 -43.62 -2.86
N LEU A 252 -10.24 -43.77 -1.62
CA LEU A 252 -8.97 -43.21 -1.17
C LEU A 252 -7.76 -43.99 -1.71
N GLU A 253 -7.84 -45.33 -1.76
CA GLU A 253 -6.81 -46.18 -2.36
C GLU A 253 -6.68 -45.94 -3.87
N GLU A 254 -7.81 -45.87 -4.59
CA GLU A 254 -7.83 -45.53 -6.02
C GLU A 254 -7.20 -44.15 -6.28
N ALA A 255 -7.58 -43.14 -5.49
CA ALA A 255 -7.05 -41.79 -5.62
C ALA A 255 -5.55 -41.72 -5.28
N ALA A 256 -5.07 -42.50 -4.30
CA ALA A 256 -3.65 -42.62 -4.00
C ALA A 256 -2.86 -43.29 -5.14
N ALA A 257 -3.40 -44.37 -5.73
CA ALA A 257 -2.80 -45.02 -6.89
C ALA A 257 -2.78 -44.10 -8.13
N ARG A 258 -3.85 -43.36 -8.38
CA ARG A 258 -3.93 -42.36 -9.46
C ARG A 258 -2.97 -41.18 -9.25
N ARG A 259 -2.81 -40.71 -8.01
CA ARG A 259 -1.78 -39.72 -7.67
C ARG A 259 -0.38 -40.26 -7.96
N ALA A 260 -0.07 -41.48 -7.52
CA ALA A 260 1.23 -42.10 -7.74
C ALA A 260 1.56 -42.30 -9.23
N THR A 261 0.57 -42.65 -10.07
CA THR A 261 0.80 -42.76 -11.53
C THR A 261 1.03 -41.40 -12.18
N LEU A 262 0.36 -40.33 -11.75
CA LEU A 262 0.60 -38.96 -12.24
C LEU A 262 1.96 -38.41 -11.80
N GLU A 263 2.36 -38.64 -10.53
CA GLU A 263 3.69 -38.26 -10.02
C GLU A 263 4.82 -39.07 -10.72
N ALA A 264 4.59 -40.35 -11.02
CA ALA A 264 5.51 -41.17 -11.81
C ALA A 264 5.59 -40.73 -13.28
N GLN A 265 4.47 -40.30 -13.89
CA GLN A 265 4.47 -39.73 -15.24
C GLN A 265 5.27 -38.42 -15.28
N GLU A 266 5.07 -37.51 -14.33
CA GLU A 266 5.87 -36.28 -14.20
C GLU A 266 7.37 -36.62 -14.07
N ALA A 267 7.73 -37.56 -13.19
CA ALA A 267 9.11 -38.03 -13.01
C ALA A 267 9.71 -38.73 -14.24
N SER A 268 8.89 -39.39 -15.07
CA SER A 268 9.33 -40.05 -16.31
C SER A 268 9.58 -39.07 -17.47
N THR A 269 9.13 -37.82 -17.36
CA THR A 269 9.26 -36.82 -18.42
C THR A 269 10.72 -36.34 -18.50
N PRO A 270 11.45 -36.55 -19.61
CA PRO A 270 12.88 -36.29 -19.65
C PRO A 270 13.20 -34.80 -19.62
N VAL A 271 13.64 -34.32 -18.45
CA VAL A 271 14.30 -33.01 -18.32
C VAL A 271 15.59 -33.04 -19.14
N GLY A 272 15.70 -32.14 -20.13
CA GLY A 272 16.80 -32.14 -21.09
C GLY A 272 18.18 -32.13 -20.41
N THR A 273 18.99 -33.13 -20.73
CA THR A 273 20.30 -33.39 -20.11
C THR A 273 21.23 -32.18 -20.25
N PRO A 274 21.89 -31.71 -19.18
CA PRO A 274 23.02 -30.79 -19.29
C PRO A 274 24.11 -31.45 -20.15
N GLY A 275 24.50 -30.81 -21.24
CA GLY A 275 25.52 -31.36 -22.15
C GLY A 275 26.86 -31.53 -21.43
N THR A 276 27.35 -32.76 -21.34
CA THR A 276 28.63 -33.09 -20.70
C THR A 276 29.77 -32.33 -21.36
N VAL A 277 30.50 -31.53 -20.60
CA VAL A 277 31.71 -30.85 -21.09
C VAL A 277 32.84 -31.88 -21.12
N THR A 278 33.15 -32.40 -22.31
CA THR A 278 34.30 -33.28 -22.53
C THR A 278 35.60 -32.49 -22.28
N PRO A 279 36.50 -32.94 -21.38
CA PRO A 279 37.77 -32.25 -21.15
C PRO A 279 38.80 -32.64 -22.21
N GLY A 280 39.46 -31.64 -22.82
CA GLY A 280 40.73 -31.81 -23.53
C GLY A 280 40.67 -31.96 -25.06
N ALA A 281 40.90 -30.86 -25.77
CA ALA A 281 41.57 -30.81 -27.08
C ALA A 281 42.09 -29.37 -27.30
N ASP A 282 43.29 -29.21 -27.84
CA ASP A 282 44.05 -27.96 -27.75
C ASP A 282 43.59 -26.80 -28.65
N ILE A 283 43.94 -25.59 -28.20
CA ILE A 283 43.76 -24.34 -28.96
C ILE A 283 44.79 -24.26 -30.09
N ASN A 284 44.34 -24.04 -31.33
CA ASN A 284 45.23 -23.70 -32.45
C ASN A 284 44.78 -22.38 -33.12
N PRO A 285 45.43 -21.23 -32.82
CA PRO A 285 44.84 -19.90 -33.03
C PRO A 285 45.14 -19.29 -34.41
N LEU A 286 44.88 -20.02 -35.51
CA LEU A 286 45.22 -19.56 -36.88
C LEU A 286 44.07 -19.54 -37.91
N SER A 287 42.89 -20.08 -37.60
CA SER A 287 41.79 -20.22 -38.58
C SER A 287 40.86 -18.99 -38.73
N ARG A 288 41.05 -17.92 -37.96
CA ARG A 288 40.11 -16.77 -37.92
C ARG A 288 40.39 -15.66 -38.96
N ALA A 289 41.41 -15.81 -39.80
CA ALA A 289 41.90 -14.74 -40.69
C ALA A 289 41.55 -14.89 -42.19
N ALA A 290 40.85 -15.95 -42.60
CA ALA A 290 40.65 -16.31 -44.01
C ALA A 290 39.17 -16.56 -44.39
N ALA A 291 38.30 -15.56 -44.18
CA ALA A 291 36.90 -15.59 -44.61
C ALA A 291 36.34 -14.18 -44.98
N ILE A 292 37.22 -13.25 -45.34
CA ILE A 292 36.87 -11.96 -45.96
C ILE A 292 37.40 -12.01 -47.40
N TYR A 293 36.65 -11.46 -48.36
CA TYR A 293 36.81 -11.56 -49.83
C TYR A 293 36.32 -12.87 -50.49
N SER A 294 35.05 -12.87 -50.93
CA SER A 294 34.65 -13.48 -52.21
C SER A 294 33.32 -12.91 -52.75
N SER A 295 33.40 -12.19 -53.87
CA SER A 295 32.39 -12.00 -54.94
C SER A 295 30.92 -11.63 -54.64
N GLN A 296 30.45 -10.56 -55.31
CA GLN A 296 29.04 -10.25 -55.59
C GLN A 296 28.57 -10.96 -56.88
N SER A 297 27.27 -11.26 -57.02
CA SER A 297 26.44 -10.97 -58.23
C SER A 297 25.03 -11.61 -58.12
N SER A 298 24.10 -11.18 -58.98
CA SER A 298 22.63 -11.41 -58.89
C SER A 298 22.11 -12.19 -60.12
N PRO A 299 20.78 -12.29 -60.41
CA PRO A 299 19.59 -12.43 -59.54
C PRO A 299 18.65 -13.61 -59.98
N GLY A 300 17.66 -14.00 -59.16
CA GLY A 300 16.50 -14.76 -59.68
C GLY A 300 15.62 -15.50 -58.66
N ALA A 301 14.29 -15.42 -58.86
CA ALA A 301 13.20 -16.20 -58.26
C ALA A 301 12.92 -16.12 -56.73
N THR A 302 11.64 -15.86 -56.41
CA THR A 302 10.90 -16.10 -55.16
C THR A 302 10.31 -17.54 -55.14
N PRO A 303 9.80 -18.12 -54.02
CA PRO A 303 9.13 -17.47 -52.87
C PRO A 303 9.54 -17.97 -51.45
N GLU A 304 8.70 -17.65 -50.45
CA GLU A 304 8.78 -18.01 -49.02
C GLU A 304 8.61 -19.54 -48.76
N PRO A 305 8.67 -20.06 -47.49
CA PRO A 305 9.04 -19.45 -46.20
C PRO A 305 10.05 -20.29 -45.35
N GLU A 306 10.60 -19.73 -44.25
CA GLU A 306 10.68 -20.41 -42.93
C GLU A 306 11.37 -19.54 -41.85
N LEU A 307 10.68 -19.27 -40.72
CA LEU A 307 11.22 -18.50 -39.59
C LEU A 307 11.76 -19.42 -38.47
N ARG A 308 12.89 -20.10 -38.71
CA ARG A 308 13.52 -21.04 -37.74
C ARG A 308 14.15 -20.34 -36.53
N ARG A 309 13.30 -19.91 -35.60
CA ARG A 309 13.64 -19.30 -34.31
C ARG A 309 14.26 -20.32 -33.33
N ARG A 310 15.55 -20.62 -33.48
CA ARG A 310 16.28 -21.58 -32.63
C ARG A 310 16.70 -20.97 -31.28
N SER A 311 15.78 -20.89 -30.32
CA SER A 311 16.06 -20.44 -28.95
C SER A 311 16.42 -21.61 -28.02
N ASN A 312 17.68 -21.71 -27.59
CA ASN A 312 18.09 -22.64 -26.53
C ASN A 312 17.67 -22.10 -25.14
N PRO A 313 16.84 -22.81 -24.35
CA PRO A 313 16.65 -22.48 -22.94
C PRO A 313 17.83 -23.01 -22.10
N ARG A 314 18.36 -22.21 -21.17
CA ARG A 314 19.24 -22.70 -20.10
C ARG A 314 18.38 -23.36 -19.00
N PRO A 315 18.87 -24.41 -18.32
CA PRO A 315 18.12 -25.09 -17.27
C PRO A 315 18.11 -24.28 -15.97
N GLY A 316 17.14 -23.37 -15.84
CA GLY A 316 16.71 -22.86 -14.53
C GLY A 316 15.74 -23.85 -13.87
N ASN A 317 15.89 -24.10 -12.57
CA ASN A 317 15.06 -25.07 -11.84
C ASN A 317 13.58 -24.69 -11.84
N ARG A 318 12.84 -25.22 -12.83
CA ARG A 318 11.37 -25.23 -12.90
C ARG A 318 10.86 -26.62 -12.58
N ARG A 319 10.44 -26.86 -11.34
CA ARG A 319 9.44 -27.91 -11.06
C ARG A 319 8.10 -27.42 -11.64
N SER A 320 7.85 -27.82 -12.89
CA SER A 320 6.58 -27.57 -13.59
C SER A 320 5.58 -28.61 -13.13
N LYS A 321 4.60 -28.20 -12.33
CA LYS A 321 3.72 -29.08 -11.53
C LYS A 321 2.63 -29.79 -12.36
N LEU A 322 3.04 -30.55 -13.36
CA LEU A 322 2.21 -31.26 -14.32
C LEU A 322 1.12 -32.12 -13.64
N ALA A 323 1.46 -32.82 -12.55
CA ALA A 323 0.50 -33.64 -11.81
C ALA A 323 -0.65 -32.81 -11.20
N THR A 324 -0.38 -31.60 -10.68
CA THR A 324 -1.43 -30.73 -10.10
C THR A 324 -2.21 -29.94 -11.15
N ASP A 325 -1.62 -29.68 -12.31
CA ASP A 325 -2.29 -29.05 -13.46
C ASP A 325 -3.25 -30.02 -14.18
N ALA A 326 -3.07 -31.33 -14.02
CA ALA A 326 -3.94 -32.39 -14.53
C ALA A 326 -5.23 -32.62 -13.70
N LEU A 327 -5.37 -31.93 -12.56
CA LEU A 327 -6.57 -31.99 -11.71
C LEU A 327 -7.66 -31.01 -12.19
N PRO A 328 -8.95 -31.29 -11.93
CA PRO A 328 -10.01 -30.32 -12.20
C PRO A 328 -9.76 -29.02 -11.43
N LYS A 329 -10.15 -27.91 -12.06
CA LYS A 329 -10.11 -26.57 -11.47
C LYS A 329 -11.40 -26.34 -10.67
N PRO A 330 -11.34 -25.67 -9.50
CA PRO A 330 -12.55 -25.33 -8.74
C PRO A 330 -13.55 -24.54 -9.59
N ASP A 331 -14.84 -24.67 -9.28
CA ASP A 331 -15.92 -23.97 -10.00
C ASP A 331 -15.70 -22.44 -9.92
N PRO A 332 -15.65 -21.71 -11.07
CA PRO A 332 -15.46 -20.26 -11.06
C PRO A 332 -16.54 -19.50 -10.29
N ASN A 333 -17.73 -20.08 -10.09
CA ASN A 333 -18.88 -19.49 -9.40
C ASN A 333 -18.88 -19.74 -7.88
N LEU A 334 -17.85 -20.39 -7.32
CA LEU A 334 -17.72 -20.49 -5.86
C LEU A 334 -17.77 -19.12 -5.19
N PRO A 335 -18.26 -19.02 -3.94
CA PRO A 335 -18.14 -17.80 -3.16
C PRO A 335 -16.67 -17.60 -2.77
N HIS A 336 -15.90 -16.92 -3.62
CA HIS A 336 -14.57 -16.43 -3.28
C HIS A 336 -14.69 -15.41 -2.14
N GLY A 337 -13.80 -15.45 -1.15
CA GLY A 337 -13.78 -14.43 -0.11
C GLY A 337 -13.44 -13.05 -0.68
N THR A 338 -13.65 -11.99 0.10
CA THR A 338 -13.03 -10.69 -0.22
C THR A 338 -11.53 -10.67 0.07
N SER A 339 -10.88 -11.84 0.11
CA SER A 339 -9.44 -12.01 0.21
C SER A 339 -8.79 -11.57 -1.10
N LEU A 340 -8.53 -10.28 -1.21
CA LEU A 340 -7.61 -9.73 -2.20
C LEU A 340 -6.16 -10.05 -1.83
N GLU A 341 -5.86 -11.32 -1.54
CA GLU A 341 -4.52 -11.81 -1.20
C GLU A 341 -4.07 -12.87 -2.20
N PRO A 342 -2.83 -12.85 -2.69
CA PRO A 342 -2.19 -14.04 -3.24
C PRO A 342 -1.95 -15.03 -2.09
N ALA A 343 -1.95 -16.35 -2.37
CA ALA A 343 -1.52 -17.37 -1.44
C ALA A 343 0.03 -17.39 -1.24
N ALA A 344 0.65 -16.20 -1.18
CA ALA A 344 2.09 -16.04 -1.21
C ALA A 344 2.55 -14.79 -0.45
N VAL A 345 3.53 -15.00 0.44
CA VAL A 345 4.33 -13.98 1.15
C VAL A 345 3.63 -13.28 2.33
N ILE A 346 3.47 -14.04 3.42
CA ILE A 346 3.97 -13.58 4.74
C ILE A 346 5.07 -14.55 5.20
N THR A 347 4.81 -15.85 5.07
CA THR A 347 5.83 -16.88 4.76
C THR A 347 5.53 -17.44 3.36
N PRO A 348 6.43 -18.24 2.75
CA PRO A 348 5.96 -19.27 1.83
C PRO A 348 5.06 -20.22 2.63
N HIS A 349 3.77 -20.25 2.32
CA HIS A 349 3.02 -21.48 2.58
C HIS A 349 3.51 -22.49 1.55
N ASP A 350 4.04 -23.62 2.02
CA ASP A 350 4.06 -24.83 1.20
C ASP A 350 2.61 -25.07 0.76
N GLU A 351 2.37 -25.06 -0.56
CA GLU A 351 1.03 -25.26 -1.11
C GLU A 351 0.44 -26.54 -0.51
N LYS A 352 -0.66 -26.39 0.23
CA LYS A 352 -1.38 -27.49 0.87
C LYS A 352 -1.62 -28.56 -0.20
N THR A 353 -0.98 -29.72 -0.06
CA THR A 353 -1.13 -30.81 -1.02
C THR A 353 -2.62 -31.09 -1.20
N PRO A 354 -3.15 -31.12 -2.44
CA PRO A 354 -4.59 -31.33 -2.66
C PRO A 354 -5.06 -32.57 -1.91
N SER A 355 -6.23 -32.46 -1.28
CA SER A 355 -6.83 -33.54 -0.49
C SER A 355 -6.81 -34.86 -1.26
N ALA A 356 -6.67 -35.99 -0.57
CA ALA A 356 -6.53 -37.29 -1.24
C ALA A 356 -7.67 -37.55 -2.24
N LEU A 357 -8.91 -37.17 -1.89
CA LEU A 357 -10.09 -37.28 -2.75
C LEU A 357 -10.05 -36.40 -4.01
N ALA A 358 -9.25 -35.34 -4.06
CA ALA A 358 -9.06 -34.54 -5.27
C ALA A 358 -8.43 -35.34 -6.42
N TRP A 359 -7.72 -36.44 -6.11
CA TRP A 359 -7.05 -37.30 -7.07
C TRP A 359 -7.90 -38.50 -7.55
N SER A 360 -9.17 -38.61 -7.15
CA SER A 360 -10.07 -39.70 -7.55
C SER A 360 -10.29 -39.76 -9.06
N SER A 361 -10.61 -40.94 -9.61
CA SER A 361 -10.97 -41.06 -11.03
C SER A 361 -12.29 -40.36 -11.39
N ASN A 362 -13.24 -40.34 -10.43
CA ASN A 362 -14.55 -39.73 -10.57
C ASN A 362 -14.45 -38.20 -10.57
N GLU A 363 -14.71 -37.58 -11.72
CA GLU A 363 -14.64 -36.13 -11.93
C GLU A 363 -15.47 -35.33 -10.91
N ARG A 364 -16.63 -35.85 -10.47
CA ARG A 364 -17.49 -35.16 -9.49
C ARG A 364 -16.88 -35.17 -8.09
N VAL A 365 -16.30 -36.30 -7.66
CA VAL A 365 -15.59 -36.41 -6.37
C VAL A 365 -14.37 -35.50 -6.38
N ALA A 366 -13.58 -35.53 -7.46
CA ALA A 366 -12.40 -34.69 -7.63
C ALA A 366 -12.74 -33.19 -7.64
N LEU A 367 -13.80 -32.78 -8.36
CA LEU A 367 -14.26 -31.39 -8.39
C LEU A 367 -14.79 -30.92 -7.02
N LEU A 368 -15.62 -31.73 -6.34
CA LEU A 368 -16.12 -31.40 -5.01
C LEU A 368 -14.98 -31.29 -3.98
N ALA A 369 -14.00 -32.21 -4.01
CA ALA A 369 -12.81 -32.15 -3.17
C ALA A 369 -11.96 -30.89 -3.46
N ARG A 370 -11.81 -30.50 -4.74
CA ARG A 370 -11.13 -29.25 -5.13
C ARG A 370 -11.88 -27.99 -4.71
N ASN A 371 -13.22 -27.99 -4.77
CA ASN A 371 -14.07 -26.91 -4.26
C ASN A 371 -13.95 -26.78 -2.73
N VAL A 372 -13.91 -27.92 -2.02
CA VAL A 372 -13.69 -28.00 -0.57
C VAL A 372 -12.30 -27.47 -0.18
N ASP A 373 -11.23 -27.91 -0.85
CA ASP A 373 -9.87 -27.42 -0.61
C ASP A 373 -9.76 -25.90 -0.80
N ALA A 374 -10.32 -25.35 -1.88
CA ALA A 374 -10.27 -23.92 -2.18
C ALA A 374 -11.05 -23.06 -1.15
N MET A 375 -12.20 -23.54 -0.67
CA MET A 375 -12.95 -22.84 0.38
C MET A 375 -12.32 -23.00 1.78
N GLU A 376 -11.60 -24.08 2.05
CA GLU A 376 -10.78 -24.21 3.27
C GLU A 376 -9.62 -23.21 3.28
N GLU A 377 -9.02 -22.93 2.11
CA GLU A 377 -7.96 -21.93 1.96
C GLU A 377 -8.49 -20.50 2.19
N GLU A 378 -9.60 -20.11 1.55
CA GLU A 378 -10.23 -18.78 1.71
C GLU A 378 -10.80 -18.50 3.12
N LEU A 379 -10.96 -19.53 3.98
CA LEU A 379 -11.41 -19.39 5.37
C LEU A 379 -10.27 -19.26 6.41
N LYS A 380 -9.02 -19.43 5.98
CA LYS A 380 -7.81 -19.41 6.83
C LYS A 380 -7.05 -18.09 6.66
N SER A 381 -6.42 -17.59 7.71
CA SER A 381 -5.45 -16.49 7.58
C SER A 381 -4.17 -16.94 6.85
N ASN A 382 -3.62 -16.07 6.00
CA ASN A 382 -2.26 -16.19 5.47
C ASN A 382 -1.18 -15.72 6.48
N GLY A 383 -1.54 -15.62 7.76
CA GLY A 383 -0.66 -15.15 8.84
C GLY A 383 -0.04 -16.30 9.63
N ALA A 384 0.93 -15.96 10.50
CA ALA A 384 1.75 -16.93 11.21
C ALA A 384 0.98 -17.86 12.16
N LYS A 385 -0.20 -17.43 12.66
CA LYS A 385 -1.07 -18.24 13.52
C LYS A 385 -2.06 -19.11 12.74
N GLY A 386 -2.25 -18.86 11.45
CA GLY A 386 -3.15 -19.64 10.59
C GLY A 386 -4.60 -19.70 11.07
N LEU A 387 -5.08 -18.61 11.70
CA LEU A 387 -6.40 -18.50 12.32
C LEU A 387 -7.52 -18.80 11.32
N VAL A 388 -8.48 -19.66 11.69
CA VAL A 388 -9.59 -20.09 10.82
C VAL A 388 -10.91 -19.48 11.27
N TRP A 389 -11.67 -18.90 10.34
CA TRP A 389 -13.02 -18.39 10.64
C TRP A 389 -13.94 -19.55 11.08
N PRO A 390 -14.74 -19.42 12.17
CA PRO A 390 -15.11 -18.21 12.91
C PRO A 390 -14.35 -17.98 14.23
N GLN A 391 -13.16 -18.54 14.43
CA GLN A 391 -12.41 -18.38 15.70
C GLN A 391 -12.13 -16.91 16.06
N ASN A 392 -12.06 -16.04 15.05
CA ASN A 392 -11.85 -14.60 15.15
C ASN A 392 -13.07 -13.80 15.69
N VAL A 393 -14.25 -14.39 15.85
CA VAL A 393 -15.50 -13.67 16.19
C VAL A 393 -15.62 -13.39 17.69
N THR A 394 -14.68 -12.63 18.24
CA THR A 394 -14.64 -12.22 19.66
C THR A 394 -14.52 -10.71 19.80
N TYR A 395 -15.00 -10.18 20.94
CA TYR A 395 -14.84 -8.76 21.28
C TYR A 395 -13.36 -8.34 21.40
N ALA A 396 -12.48 -9.26 21.82
CA ALA A 396 -11.04 -9.01 21.91
C ALA A 396 -10.38 -8.84 20.54
N HIS A 397 -10.70 -9.69 19.56
CA HIS A 397 -10.20 -9.54 18.18
C HIS A 397 -10.73 -8.27 17.50
N PHE A 398 -11.96 -7.86 17.81
CA PHE A 398 -12.49 -6.59 17.30
C PHE A 398 -11.79 -5.38 17.95
N LEU A 399 -11.57 -5.39 19.27
CA LEU A 399 -10.82 -4.34 19.97
C LEU A 399 -9.38 -4.20 19.44
N ASP A 400 -8.67 -5.31 19.25
CA ASP A 400 -7.33 -5.34 18.63
C ASP A 400 -7.36 -4.69 17.24
N TYR A 401 -8.32 -5.03 16.38
CA TYR A 401 -8.53 -4.36 15.10
C TYR A 401 -8.86 -2.86 15.22
N LEU A 402 -9.63 -2.43 16.23
CA LEU A 402 -9.89 -1.01 16.47
C LEU A 402 -8.60 -0.25 16.84
N CYS A 403 -7.68 -0.86 17.59
CA CYS A 403 -6.39 -0.27 17.95
C CYS A 403 -5.37 -0.21 16.79
N ILE A 404 -5.39 -1.16 15.85
CA ILE A 404 -4.45 -1.19 14.72
C ILE A 404 -4.71 -0.01 13.76
N PRO A 405 -3.69 0.74 13.31
CA PRO A 405 -3.83 1.92 12.45
C PRO A 405 -4.14 1.61 10.95
N THR A 406 -5.05 0.67 10.70
CA THR A 406 -5.55 0.31 9.36
C THR A 406 -7.08 0.39 9.29
N LEU A 407 -7.61 0.72 8.11
CA LEU A 407 -9.06 0.78 7.85
C LEU A 407 -9.61 -0.50 7.19
N VAL A 408 -8.76 -1.47 6.87
CA VAL A 408 -9.15 -2.73 6.23
C VAL A 408 -8.95 -3.91 7.16
N TYR A 409 -10.04 -4.57 7.52
CA TYR A 409 -10.08 -5.77 8.37
C TYR A 409 -9.49 -7.00 7.67
N GLN A 410 -8.76 -7.82 8.45
CA GLN A 410 -8.24 -9.14 8.12
C GLN A 410 -8.33 -10.03 9.37
N LEU A 411 -8.32 -11.36 9.20
CA LEU A 411 -8.29 -12.30 10.34
C LEU A 411 -7.01 -12.14 11.19
N GLU A 412 -5.90 -11.80 10.55
CA GLU A 412 -4.59 -11.69 11.16
C GLU A 412 -3.79 -10.59 10.46
N TYR A 413 -2.79 -10.04 11.16
CA TYR A 413 -1.93 -8.96 10.68
C TYR A 413 -0.46 -9.28 11.01
N PRO A 414 0.51 -8.84 10.20
CA PRO A 414 1.93 -9.00 10.54
C PRO A 414 2.25 -8.21 11.81
N ARG A 415 2.90 -8.88 12.78
CA ARG A 415 3.27 -8.29 14.08
C ARG A 415 4.79 -8.22 14.29
N THR A 416 5.21 -7.34 15.18
CA THR A 416 6.57 -7.24 15.73
C THR A 416 6.64 -7.97 17.07
N ASP A 417 7.75 -8.67 17.36
CA ASP A 417 7.87 -9.48 18.59
C ASP A 417 7.96 -8.65 19.88
N THR A 418 8.41 -7.39 19.79
CA THR A 418 8.61 -6.49 20.95
C THR A 418 8.14 -5.07 20.65
N MET A 419 7.55 -4.42 21.65
CA MET A 419 7.25 -2.98 21.63
C MET A 419 8.46 -2.19 22.13
N ARG A 420 8.86 -1.13 21.43
CA ARG A 420 9.99 -0.25 21.78
C ARG A 420 9.48 1.02 22.48
N PRO A 421 9.47 1.10 23.83
CA PRO A 421 8.84 2.20 24.57
C PRO A 421 9.43 3.58 24.27
N LEU A 422 10.73 3.66 23.98
CA LEU A 422 11.39 4.92 23.60
C LEU A 422 10.87 5.49 22.28
N VAL A 423 10.45 4.64 21.33
CA VAL A 423 9.84 5.07 20.06
C VAL A 423 8.43 5.61 20.33
N VAL A 424 7.66 4.98 21.22
CA VAL A 424 6.35 5.50 21.64
C VAL A 424 6.50 6.87 22.30
N LEU A 425 7.45 7.02 23.24
CA LEU A 425 7.73 8.30 23.90
C LEU A 425 8.19 9.38 22.92
N GLU A 426 9.08 9.04 21.98
CA GLU A 426 9.50 9.93 20.89
C GLU A 426 8.30 10.43 20.07
N LYS A 427 7.41 9.51 19.64
CA LYS A 427 6.24 9.90 18.84
C LYS A 427 5.24 10.72 19.66
N ILE A 428 5.08 10.48 20.96
CA ILE A 428 4.26 11.32 21.85
C ILE A 428 4.84 12.75 21.95
N VAL A 429 6.15 12.88 22.22
CA VAL A 429 6.82 14.19 22.29
C VAL A 429 6.74 14.92 20.94
N ALA A 430 6.96 14.21 19.83
CA ALA A 430 6.82 14.75 18.48
C ALA A 430 5.38 15.22 18.19
N THR A 431 4.35 14.47 18.61
CA THR A 431 2.94 14.88 18.49
C THR A 431 2.69 16.21 19.19
N PHE A 432 3.04 16.35 20.48
CA PHE A 432 2.78 17.58 21.23
C PHE A 432 3.67 18.76 20.78
N GLY A 433 4.92 18.52 20.40
CA GLY A 433 5.80 19.55 19.83
C GLY A 433 5.30 20.07 18.48
N THR A 434 4.92 19.17 17.57
CA THR A 434 4.36 19.54 16.26
C THR A 434 2.99 20.20 16.39
N PHE A 435 2.18 19.78 17.36
CA PHE A 435 0.90 20.44 17.65
C PHE A 435 1.10 21.87 18.16
N SER A 436 2.12 22.09 18.98
CA SER A 436 2.51 23.42 19.48
C SER A 436 3.04 24.33 18.35
N LEU A 437 3.75 23.76 17.36
CA LEU A 437 4.12 24.47 16.12
C LEU A 437 2.88 24.90 15.32
N ILE A 438 1.93 23.99 15.08
CA ILE A 438 0.67 24.30 14.37
C ILE A 438 -0.12 25.39 15.10
N TYR A 439 -0.20 25.32 16.43
CA TYR A 439 -0.84 26.33 17.27
C TYR A 439 -0.21 27.71 17.04
N LEU A 440 1.11 27.80 17.20
CA LEU A 440 1.87 29.04 17.10
C LEU A 440 1.77 29.66 15.70
N ILE A 441 1.89 28.84 14.65
CA ILE A 441 1.72 29.27 13.25
C ILE A 441 0.29 29.75 12.99
N THR A 442 -0.71 29.06 13.54
CA THR A 442 -2.12 29.48 13.42
C THR A 442 -2.36 30.83 14.08
N GLU A 443 -1.84 31.04 15.29
CA GLU A 443 -2.05 32.26 16.07
C GLU A 443 -1.30 33.48 15.51
N HIS A 444 -0.05 33.33 15.09
CA HIS A 444 0.80 34.48 14.73
C HIS A 444 0.89 34.71 13.21
N TYR A 445 0.61 33.70 12.37
CA TYR A 445 0.80 33.76 10.91
C TYR A 445 -0.44 33.44 10.07
N ILE A 446 -1.55 32.96 10.67
CA ILE A 446 -2.81 32.72 9.95
C ILE A 446 -3.91 33.65 10.46
N MET A 447 -4.26 33.62 11.75
CA MET A 447 -5.35 34.42 12.30
C MET A 447 -5.24 35.93 12.00
N PRO A 448 -4.07 36.60 12.11
CA PRO A 448 -3.93 38.04 11.82
C PRO A 448 -4.11 38.40 10.34
N TYR A 449 -3.94 37.43 9.44
CA TYR A 449 -4.06 37.60 7.99
C TYR A 449 -5.36 37.00 7.42
N THR A 450 -6.33 36.68 8.28
CA THR A 450 -7.67 36.23 7.88
C THR A 450 -8.33 37.27 6.95
N PRO A 451 -8.93 36.87 5.80
CA PRO A 451 -9.40 37.83 4.80
C PRO A 451 -10.55 38.70 5.32
N GLN A 452 -10.40 40.04 5.26
CA GLN A 452 -11.44 40.96 5.70
C GLN A 452 -12.40 41.37 4.57
N PRO A 453 -13.62 41.88 4.89
CA PRO A 453 -14.52 42.45 3.89
C PRO A 453 -13.84 43.59 3.11
N GLY A 454 -13.68 43.41 1.80
CA GLY A 454 -13.04 44.38 0.91
C GLY A 454 -11.58 44.06 0.52
N ASP A 455 -10.91 43.11 1.18
CA ASP A 455 -9.53 42.73 0.80
C ASP A 455 -9.45 42.14 -0.62
N SER A 456 -8.30 42.29 -1.28
CA SER A 456 -8.03 41.56 -2.53
C SER A 456 -7.84 40.06 -2.26
N LEU A 457 -8.48 39.22 -3.09
CA LEU A 457 -8.32 37.76 -3.05
C LEU A 457 -6.87 37.33 -3.22
N LEU A 458 -6.13 37.96 -4.14
CA LEU A 458 -4.72 37.63 -4.42
C LEU A 458 -3.81 37.98 -3.24
N LYS A 459 -4.01 39.14 -2.61
CA LYS A 459 -3.30 39.56 -1.38
C LYS A 459 -3.57 38.57 -0.24
N SER A 460 -4.84 38.19 -0.05
CA SER A 460 -5.26 37.22 0.96
C SER A 460 -4.61 35.85 0.74
N PHE A 461 -4.60 35.37 -0.50
CA PHE A 461 -3.97 34.11 -0.88
C PHE A 461 -2.45 34.13 -0.65
N ILE A 462 -1.73 35.15 -1.13
CA ILE A 462 -0.26 35.22 -1.00
C ILE A 462 0.19 35.21 0.47
N ASN A 463 -0.47 36.00 1.32
CA ASN A 463 -0.14 36.08 2.75
C ASN A 463 -0.35 34.74 3.48
N LEU A 464 -1.40 34.00 3.11
CA LEU A 464 -1.77 32.74 3.76
C LEU A 464 -1.15 31.51 3.11
N ALA A 465 -0.60 31.59 1.88
CA ALA A 465 -0.12 30.44 1.11
C ALA A 465 0.94 29.61 1.87
N LEU A 466 2.01 30.27 2.34
CA LEU A 466 3.10 29.59 3.02
C LEU A 466 2.71 29.10 4.44
N PRO A 467 2.07 29.90 5.33
CA PRO A 467 1.62 29.42 6.63
C PRO A 467 0.64 28.24 6.55
N MET A 468 -0.33 28.30 5.63
CA MET A 468 -1.30 27.21 5.42
C MET A 468 -0.62 25.93 4.90
N MET A 469 0.34 26.05 3.97
CA MET A 469 1.09 24.89 3.47
C MET A 469 1.95 24.25 4.57
N ILE A 470 2.65 25.04 5.39
CA ILE A 470 3.43 24.51 6.51
C ILE A 470 2.50 23.76 7.49
N ASN A 471 1.37 24.36 7.88
CA ASN A 471 0.40 23.67 8.75
C ASN A 471 -0.15 22.38 8.13
N TYR A 472 -0.41 22.34 6.83
CA TYR A 472 -0.85 21.13 6.13
C TYR A 472 0.21 20.00 6.21
N LEU A 473 1.49 20.32 6.02
CA LEU A 473 2.60 19.36 6.15
C LEU A 473 2.79 18.89 7.60
N LEU A 474 2.62 19.77 8.58
CA LEU A 474 2.71 19.42 10.01
C LEU A 474 1.52 18.55 10.47
N ILE A 475 0.30 18.80 9.98
CA ILE A 475 -0.88 17.95 10.23
C ILE A 475 -0.64 16.54 9.66
N PHE A 476 -0.10 16.44 8.45
CA PHE A 476 0.30 15.16 7.85
C PHE A 476 1.33 14.42 8.71
N TYR A 477 2.36 15.12 9.19
CA TYR A 477 3.40 14.53 10.05
C TYR A 477 2.84 14.05 11.40
N ILE A 478 1.92 14.80 12.02
CA ILE A 478 1.22 14.34 13.24
C ILE A 478 0.42 13.06 12.96
N ILE A 479 -0.43 13.06 11.93
CA ILE A 479 -1.35 11.95 11.68
C ILE A 479 -0.59 10.68 11.32
N PHE A 480 0.24 10.71 10.28
CA PHE A 480 0.84 9.49 9.74
C PHE A 480 2.16 9.12 10.40
N GLU A 481 3.02 10.10 10.70
CA GLU A 481 4.35 9.82 11.26
C GLU A 481 4.37 9.70 12.78
N CYS A 482 3.47 10.38 13.49
CA CYS A 482 3.43 10.32 14.96
C CYS A 482 2.32 9.41 15.47
N VAL A 483 1.06 9.71 15.13
CA VAL A 483 -0.11 9.00 15.66
C VAL A 483 -0.22 7.59 15.09
N CYS A 484 -0.25 7.41 13.76
CA CYS A 484 -0.33 6.07 13.17
C CYS A 484 0.88 5.20 13.56
N THR A 485 2.11 5.70 13.49
CA THR A 485 3.32 4.96 13.93
C THR A 485 3.32 4.66 15.43
N GLY A 486 2.82 5.57 16.28
CA GLY A 486 2.67 5.33 17.72
C GLY A 486 1.67 4.24 18.04
N PHE A 487 0.48 4.27 17.42
CA PHE A 487 -0.51 3.19 17.52
C PHE A 487 0.00 1.88 16.91
N ALA A 488 0.84 1.91 15.87
CA ALA A 488 1.47 0.72 15.31
C ALA A 488 2.43 0.06 16.31
N GLU A 489 3.29 0.84 16.97
CA GLU A 489 4.20 0.33 18.00
C GLU A 489 3.40 -0.24 19.20
N LEU A 490 2.36 0.45 19.67
CA LEU A 490 1.49 0.00 20.77
C LEU A 490 0.67 -1.26 20.45
N SER A 491 0.21 -1.42 19.20
CA SER A 491 -0.53 -2.60 18.72
C SER A 491 0.37 -3.71 18.15
N TYR A 492 1.70 -3.57 18.32
CA TYR A 492 2.71 -4.49 17.78
C TYR A 492 2.58 -4.70 16.26
N PHE A 493 2.06 -3.72 15.51
CA PHE A 493 1.77 -3.82 14.08
C PHE A 493 3.03 -3.54 13.23
N ALA A 494 3.34 -4.45 12.31
CA ALA A 494 4.60 -4.43 11.56
C ALA A 494 4.52 -3.73 10.20
N ASP A 495 3.35 -3.54 9.59
CA ASP A 495 3.23 -2.74 8.36
C ASP A 495 3.02 -1.27 8.70
N ARG A 496 4.05 -0.45 8.49
CA ARG A 496 4.04 0.98 8.85
C ARG A 496 4.07 1.88 7.62
N GLU A 497 3.75 1.34 6.44
CA GLU A 497 3.68 2.09 5.19
C GLU A 497 2.30 2.78 5.06
N PHE A 498 1.98 3.68 6.00
CA PHE A 498 0.76 4.50 5.98
C PHE A 498 0.73 5.52 4.84
N TYR A 499 1.90 5.82 4.29
CA TYR A 499 2.13 6.71 3.15
C TYR A 499 3.42 6.28 2.42
N GLN A 500 3.63 6.80 1.22
CA GLN A 500 4.87 6.67 0.44
C GLN A 500 5.43 8.07 0.10
N ASP A 501 6.49 8.15 -0.70
CA ASP A 501 7.11 9.37 -1.21
C ASP A 501 6.18 10.15 -2.17
N TRP A 502 5.09 10.70 -1.61
CA TRP A 502 4.07 11.45 -2.34
C TRP A 502 4.58 12.81 -2.80
N TRP A 503 5.58 13.37 -2.12
CA TRP A 503 6.25 14.62 -2.51
C TRP A 503 6.97 14.52 -3.86
N ASN A 504 7.39 13.31 -4.24
CA ASN A 504 7.98 12.96 -5.53
C ASN A 504 6.91 12.62 -6.61
N SER A 505 5.62 12.90 -6.37
CA SER A 505 4.59 12.57 -7.35
C SER A 505 4.68 13.44 -8.61
N THR A 506 4.56 12.83 -9.79
CA THR A 506 4.51 13.54 -11.07
C THR A 506 3.10 13.58 -11.67
N SER A 507 2.10 13.02 -10.97
CA SER A 507 0.68 13.11 -11.31
C SER A 507 -0.21 13.03 -10.07
N TRP A 508 -1.43 13.59 -10.18
CA TRP A 508 -2.47 13.51 -9.15
C TRP A 508 -2.94 12.07 -8.87
N ASP A 509 -2.88 11.16 -9.86
CA ASP A 509 -3.19 9.75 -9.66
C ASP A 509 -2.09 9.01 -8.87
N GLN A 510 -0.84 9.49 -8.91
CA GLN A 510 0.24 8.97 -8.07
C GLN A 510 0.10 9.51 -6.64
N PHE A 511 -0.16 10.81 -6.48
CA PHE A 511 -0.38 11.45 -5.18
C PHE A 511 -1.51 10.79 -4.37
N SER A 512 -2.70 10.64 -4.97
CA SER A 512 -3.88 10.06 -4.30
C SER A 512 -3.67 8.62 -3.82
N ARG A 513 -2.75 7.87 -4.44
CA ARG A 513 -2.37 6.51 -4.02
C ARG A 513 -1.27 6.48 -2.95
N LYS A 514 -0.41 7.51 -2.89
CA LYS A 514 0.74 7.59 -1.97
C LYS A 514 0.48 8.35 -0.67
N TRP A 515 -0.43 9.34 -0.67
CA TRP A 515 -0.63 10.28 0.46
C TRP A 515 -1.20 9.62 1.72
N ASN A 516 -2.32 8.91 1.59
CA ASN A 516 -3.03 8.26 2.70
C ASN A 516 -3.39 6.85 2.27
N LYS A 517 -2.48 5.90 2.51
CA LYS A 517 -2.68 4.50 2.13
C LYS A 517 -3.84 3.83 2.88
N PRO A 518 -4.07 4.02 4.19
CA PRO A 518 -5.23 3.43 4.86
C PRO A 518 -6.57 3.75 4.19
N VAL A 519 -6.81 5.01 3.81
CA VAL A 519 -8.04 5.41 3.10
C VAL A 519 -8.03 4.94 1.64
N HIS A 520 -6.89 5.06 0.93
CA HIS A 520 -6.79 4.55 -0.44
C HIS A 520 -7.10 3.04 -0.53
N THR A 521 -6.50 2.22 0.34
CA THR A 521 -6.69 0.77 0.37
C THR A 521 -8.13 0.40 0.77
N PHE A 522 -8.76 1.15 1.67
CA PHE A 522 -10.20 0.99 1.97
C PHE A 522 -11.07 1.26 0.74
N LEU A 523 -10.88 2.42 0.08
CA LEU A 523 -11.63 2.79 -1.12
C LEU A 523 -11.38 1.80 -2.27
N LEU A 524 -10.14 1.30 -2.42
CA LEU A 524 -9.77 0.34 -3.45
C LEU A 524 -10.50 -1.01 -3.28
N ARG A 525 -10.56 -1.54 -2.04
CA ARG A 525 -11.23 -2.82 -1.74
C ARG A 525 -12.74 -2.70 -1.74
N HIS A 526 -13.30 -1.77 -0.97
CA HIS A 526 -14.73 -1.76 -0.66
C HIS A 526 -15.58 -0.91 -1.60
N VAL A 527 -14.97 0.05 -2.31
CA VAL A 527 -15.68 0.92 -3.26
C VAL A 527 -15.33 0.55 -4.70
N TYR A 528 -14.06 0.69 -5.09
CA TYR A 528 -13.63 0.48 -6.47
C TYR A 528 -13.82 -0.96 -6.94
N ALA A 529 -13.25 -1.95 -6.23
CA ALA A 529 -13.37 -3.35 -6.62
C ALA A 529 -14.82 -3.86 -6.50
N SER A 530 -15.55 -3.47 -5.44
CA SER A 530 -16.97 -3.79 -5.27
C SER A 530 -17.82 -3.26 -6.44
N THR A 531 -17.59 -2.01 -6.86
CA THR A 531 -18.24 -1.41 -8.04
C THR A 531 -17.88 -2.14 -9.33
N MET A 532 -16.61 -2.52 -9.51
CA MET A 532 -16.13 -3.13 -10.75
C MET A 532 -16.57 -4.61 -10.89
N TYR A 533 -16.71 -5.35 -9.79
CA TYR A 533 -17.11 -6.77 -9.83
C TYR A 533 -18.61 -6.99 -9.57
N GLY A 534 -19.20 -6.26 -8.62
CA GLY A 534 -20.62 -6.39 -8.26
C GLY A 534 -21.58 -5.66 -9.20
N LEU A 535 -21.21 -4.46 -9.66
CA LEU A 535 -22.00 -3.67 -10.62
C LEU A 535 -21.45 -3.74 -12.06
N GLN A 536 -20.39 -4.52 -12.29
CA GLN A 536 -19.74 -4.74 -13.60
C GLN A 536 -19.35 -3.46 -14.36
N LEU A 537 -19.18 -2.33 -13.65
CA LEU A 537 -18.93 -1.03 -14.28
C LEU A 537 -17.52 -0.91 -14.87
N SER A 538 -17.39 -0.08 -15.91
CA SER A 538 -16.09 0.20 -16.54
C SER A 538 -15.07 0.77 -15.54
N LYS A 539 -13.77 0.55 -15.80
CA LYS A 539 -12.68 1.08 -14.96
C LYS A 539 -12.75 2.60 -14.81
N THR A 540 -13.20 3.33 -15.84
CA THR A 540 -13.40 4.78 -15.79
C THR A 540 -14.57 5.14 -14.88
N SER A 541 -15.70 4.45 -15.01
CA SER A 541 -16.90 4.64 -14.18
C SER A 541 -16.63 4.33 -12.70
N ALA A 542 -15.94 3.22 -12.41
CA ALA A 542 -15.54 2.85 -11.05
C ALA A 542 -14.53 3.86 -10.44
N THR A 543 -13.61 4.40 -11.25
CA THR A 543 -12.70 5.48 -10.82
C THR A 543 -13.50 6.75 -10.49
N PHE A 544 -14.40 7.17 -11.39
CA PHE A 544 -15.25 8.35 -11.18
C PHE A 544 -16.11 8.22 -9.92
N LEU A 545 -16.78 7.08 -9.71
CA LEU A 545 -17.61 6.85 -8.53
C LEU A 545 -16.79 6.85 -7.22
N THR A 546 -15.57 6.31 -7.25
CA THR A 546 -14.66 6.31 -6.09
C THR A 546 -14.20 7.74 -5.74
N PHE A 547 -13.87 8.56 -6.75
CA PHE A 547 -13.56 9.97 -6.54
C PHE A 547 -14.77 10.79 -6.10
N LEU A 548 -15.96 10.53 -6.66
CA LEU A 548 -17.20 11.20 -6.29
C LEU A 548 -17.57 10.93 -4.82
N LEU A 549 -17.49 9.68 -4.37
CA LEU A 549 -17.71 9.32 -2.97
C LEU A 549 -16.69 9.99 -2.05
N SER A 550 -15.41 10.01 -2.43
CA SER A 550 -14.38 10.76 -1.70
C SER A 550 -14.74 12.25 -1.59
N ALA A 551 -15.10 12.90 -2.69
CA ALA A 551 -15.44 14.32 -2.72
C ALA A 551 -16.66 14.63 -1.84
N LEU A 552 -17.68 13.77 -1.85
CA LEU A 552 -18.86 13.90 -0.97
C LEU A 552 -18.50 13.73 0.51
N CYS A 553 -17.65 12.78 0.88
CA CYS A 553 -17.19 12.60 2.27
C CYS A 553 -16.33 13.78 2.77
N HIS A 554 -15.48 14.34 1.91
CA HIS A 554 -14.68 15.52 2.25
C HIS A 554 -15.52 16.79 2.39
N GLU A 555 -16.48 17.00 1.49
CA GLU A 555 -17.44 18.11 1.58
C GLU A 555 -18.34 17.98 2.82
N LEU A 556 -18.75 16.76 3.18
CA LEU A 556 -19.52 16.50 4.40
C LEU A 556 -18.76 16.93 5.66
N VAL A 557 -17.45 16.64 5.75
CA VAL A 557 -16.62 17.12 6.85
C VAL A 557 -16.59 18.65 6.87
N MET A 558 -16.34 19.30 5.73
CA MET A 558 -16.32 20.78 5.65
C MET A 558 -17.66 21.41 5.98
N ALA A 559 -18.78 20.80 5.56
CA ALA A 559 -20.12 21.28 5.83
C ALA A 559 -20.47 21.24 7.32
N VAL A 560 -20.01 20.22 8.06
CA VAL A 560 -20.18 20.16 9.53
C VAL A 560 -19.21 21.11 10.24
N VAL A 561 -17.93 21.10 9.86
CA VAL A 561 -16.88 21.96 10.45
C VAL A 561 -17.22 23.44 10.32
N THR A 562 -17.75 23.88 9.17
CA THR A 562 -18.13 25.28 8.92
C THR A 562 -19.61 25.60 9.20
N LYS A 563 -20.42 24.58 9.53
CA LYS A 563 -21.89 24.62 9.64
C LYS A 563 -22.59 25.19 8.38
N LYS A 564 -21.97 25.09 7.20
CA LYS A 564 -22.44 25.66 5.92
C LYS A 564 -22.09 24.74 4.75
N ILE A 565 -23.05 24.42 3.89
CA ILE A 565 -22.79 23.69 2.64
C ILE A 565 -22.26 24.68 1.61
N ARG A 566 -20.99 24.54 1.21
CA ARG A 566 -20.28 25.43 0.28
C ARG A 566 -19.32 24.56 -0.56
N PRO A 567 -19.70 24.09 -1.76
CA PRO A 567 -19.06 22.95 -2.45
C PRO A 567 -17.66 23.20 -3.04
N TYR A 568 -16.85 24.07 -2.43
CA TYR A 568 -15.49 24.38 -2.88
C TYR A 568 -14.57 23.15 -2.81
N LEU A 569 -14.60 22.37 -1.72
CA LEU A 569 -13.78 21.16 -1.62
C LEU A 569 -14.29 20.06 -2.54
N PHE A 570 -15.61 19.89 -2.65
CA PHE A 570 -16.22 18.99 -3.65
C PHE A 570 -15.71 19.30 -5.07
N LEU A 571 -15.87 20.56 -5.52
CA LEU A 571 -15.48 20.97 -6.87
C LEU A 571 -13.98 20.82 -7.11
N MET A 572 -13.14 21.17 -6.12
CA MET A 572 -11.68 21.06 -6.24
C MET A 572 -11.18 19.60 -6.20
N GLN A 573 -11.86 18.68 -5.51
CA GLN A 573 -11.56 17.23 -5.63
C GLN A 573 -12.02 16.68 -6.98
N MET A 574 -13.21 17.03 -7.47
CA MET A 574 -13.67 16.57 -8.79
C MET A 574 -12.81 17.11 -9.93
N ALA A 575 -12.26 18.33 -9.80
CA ALA A 575 -11.28 18.91 -10.73
C ALA A 575 -9.96 18.12 -10.82
N GLN A 576 -9.63 17.25 -9.86
CA GLN A 576 -8.46 16.37 -9.96
C GLN A 576 -8.59 15.37 -11.12
N LEU A 577 -9.79 14.95 -11.52
CA LEU A 577 -9.98 14.02 -12.64
C LEU A 577 -9.55 14.64 -14.00
N PRO A 578 -9.98 15.86 -14.37
CA PRO A 578 -9.37 16.62 -15.46
C PRO A 578 -7.85 16.81 -15.34
N LEU A 579 -7.33 17.10 -14.15
CA LEU A 579 -5.88 17.27 -13.94
C LEU A 579 -5.09 15.95 -14.11
N ILE A 580 -5.68 14.80 -13.79
CA ILE A 580 -5.14 13.47 -14.09
C ILE A 580 -5.12 13.22 -15.61
N ALA A 581 -6.15 13.65 -16.34
CA ALA A 581 -6.16 13.56 -17.80
C ALA A 581 -5.10 14.46 -18.43
N LEU A 582 -4.96 15.71 -17.95
CA LEU A 582 -3.92 16.65 -18.39
C LEU A 582 -2.51 16.12 -18.09
N GLY A 583 -2.27 15.56 -16.90
CA GLY A 583 -0.98 14.95 -16.54
C GLY A 583 -0.59 13.72 -17.38
N ARG A 584 -1.52 13.15 -18.16
CA ARG A 584 -1.24 12.06 -19.13
C ARG A 584 -0.81 12.56 -20.51
N VAL A 585 -0.91 13.87 -20.80
CA VAL A 585 -0.47 14.47 -22.06
C VAL A 585 1.04 14.20 -22.26
N PRO A 586 1.49 13.76 -23.46
CA PRO A 586 2.87 13.32 -23.68
C PRO A 586 3.95 14.33 -23.28
N ALA A 587 3.71 15.64 -23.46
CA ALA A 587 4.65 16.70 -23.11
C ALA A 587 4.97 16.73 -21.60
N ILE A 588 3.94 16.65 -20.74
CA ILE A 588 4.11 16.62 -19.28
C ILE A 588 4.65 15.23 -18.86
N LYS A 589 4.07 14.16 -19.40
CA LYS A 589 4.45 12.78 -19.06
C LYS A 589 5.91 12.44 -19.40
N ARG A 590 6.51 13.10 -20.40
CA ARG A 590 7.93 12.91 -20.78
C ARG A 590 8.90 13.57 -19.80
N ASN A 591 8.49 14.62 -19.08
CA ASN A 591 9.36 15.36 -18.15
C ASN A 591 8.84 15.25 -16.71
N LYS A 592 9.46 14.33 -15.94
CA LYS A 592 9.13 14.07 -14.52
C LYS A 592 9.19 15.34 -13.67
N THR A 593 10.20 16.20 -13.88
CA THR A 593 10.40 17.44 -13.14
C THR A 593 9.27 18.43 -13.37
N VAL A 594 8.83 18.61 -14.64
CA VAL A 594 7.66 19.44 -14.97
C VAL A 594 6.38 18.87 -14.35
N GLY A 595 6.19 17.54 -14.38
CA GLY A 595 5.07 16.90 -13.70
C GLY A 595 5.04 17.14 -12.19
N ASN A 596 6.21 17.13 -11.53
CA ASN A 596 6.32 17.41 -10.10
C ASN A 596 6.14 18.90 -9.76
N ILE A 597 6.64 19.83 -10.59
CA ILE A 597 6.39 21.27 -10.46
C ILE A 597 4.89 21.56 -10.60
N VAL A 598 4.21 20.99 -11.60
CA VAL A 598 2.75 21.14 -11.78
C VAL A 598 1.97 20.56 -10.60
N PHE A 599 2.41 19.43 -10.05
CA PHE A 599 1.84 18.87 -8.82
C PHE A 599 1.98 19.82 -7.62
N TRP A 600 3.18 20.31 -7.32
CA TRP A 600 3.42 21.21 -6.19
C TRP A 600 2.75 22.58 -6.33
N LEU A 601 2.75 23.16 -7.54
CA LEU A 601 1.98 24.38 -7.81
C LEU A 601 0.49 24.16 -7.60
N GLY A 602 -0.06 23.03 -8.07
CA GLY A 602 -1.46 22.69 -7.83
C GLY A 602 -1.79 22.44 -6.35
N LEU A 603 -0.87 21.89 -5.58
CA LEU A 603 -1.01 21.71 -4.12
C LEU A 603 -0.98 23.06 -3.37
N MET A 604 -0.07 23.94 -3.76
CA MET A 604 0.14 25.29 -3.19
C MET A 604 -0.98 26.27 -3.57
N LEU A 605 -1.57 26.13 -4.76
CA LEU A 605 -2.81 26.82 -5.11
C LEU A 605 -4.00 26.22 -4.34
N GLY A 606 -4.06 24.89 -4.24
CA GLY A 606 -5.20 24.15 -3.70
C GLY A 606 -5.60 24.54 -2.26
N PHE A 607 -4.80 24.16 -1.26
CA PHE A 607 -5.20 24.28 0.14
C PHE A 607 -5.36 25.72 0.66
N PRO A 608 -4.48 26.68 0.33
CA PRO A 608 -4.64 28.05 0.80
C PRO A 608 -5.80 28.79 0.13
N PHE A 609 -6.06 28.53 -1.16
CA PHE A 609 -7.25 29.08 -1.83
C PHE A 609 -8.53 28.52 -1.20
N LEU A 610 -8.58 27.22 -0.93
CA LEU A 610 -9.70 26.57 -0.25
C LEU A 610 -9.98 27.21 1.12
N ALA A 611 -8.94 27.47 1.91
CA ALA A 611 -9.05 28.13 3.21
C ALA A 611 -9.57 29.57 3.08
N VAL A 612 -9.01 30.37 2.17
CA VAL A 612 -9.48 31.73 1.85
C VAL A 612 -10.96 31.72 1.44
N CYS A 613 -11.39 30.72 0.65
CA CYS A 613 -12.79 30.54 0.27
C CYS A 613 -13.68 30.29 1.50
N TYR A 614 -13.50 29.20 2.26
CA TYR A 614 -14.39 28.88 3.39
C TYR A 614 -14.38 29.94 4.50
N LEU A 615 -13.26 30.64 4.73
CA LEU A 615 -13.17 31.73 5.71
C LEU A 615 -13.98 32.96 5.29
N ARG A 616 -14.10 33.25 3.97
CA ARG A 616 -14.66 34.51 3.46
C ARG A 616 -16.05 34.38 2.80
N TYR A 617 -16.22 33.41 1.90
CA TYR A 617 -17.37 33.28 0.99
C TYR A 617 -18.26 32.10 1.37
#